data_AF-A0A370ARK1-F1
#
_entry.id   AF-A0A370ARK1-F1
#
_cell.length_a   1.000
_cell.length_b   1.000
_cell.length_c   1.000
_cell.angle_alpha   90.00
_cell.angle_beta   90.00
_cell.angle_gamma   90.00
#
_symmetry.space_group_name_H-M   'P 1'
#
loop_
_entity.id
_entity.type
_entity.pdbx_description
1 polymer ?
#
loop_
_entity_poly.entity_id
_entity_poly.type
_entity_poly.pdbx_seq_one_letter_code
_entity_poly.pdbx_strand_id
1 'polypeptide(L)'
;MGEKVEADGSGLSDRQKYRRKLQQCLTVLERLLAEERFDRPKNLMGLEIELNLAGSDGMPRMMNAEVLKRIASGDFQTELGMFNLEVNVAPHRLDGRVLDQLAEELRTGLGYAHRKATEVDAGIVMIGILPTLTRQDVVSANLSDVDRYTLLNQQMVAARGEDFTLDIDGVERLTCTSASITPEAACTSVQLHLQVTPDRFADVWNAAQCVASVQVALGANAPFLFGHELWRESRPPLFEQATDTRPPELKAQGVRPRTWFGERWIDSAYDLFEENLKYFPPLLPICDDEEPLAVLDGGRVPGLQELALHNGTVYRWNRPVYEVADGVPHLRVENRVLPAGPTVTDVIANAAFYYGLVRALAEDARPVWSRLSFAEAAANFDTACRHGIDAELRWPRPGRAAGITTVPVVKLVRDELLPLAAAGLDAWNVEPADRDFYLGVIEERCKRRVNGASWQVDTFHRALEAGLDREAALAATTRRYCELMHEGEPVHSWPAGEPRGAVGEGR
;
A
#
# COMPACT_ATOMS: atom_id res chain seq x y z
N MET A 1 -8.22 -10.92 -1.32
CA MET A 1 -7.37 -11.16 -2.50
C MET A 1 -6.79 -12.56 -2.43
N GLY A 2 -6.68 -13.33 -3.52
CA GLY A 2 -5.99 -14.64 -3.52
C GLY A 2 -6.73 -15.82 -4.14
N GLU A 3 -7.28 -15.72 -5.36
CA GLU A 3 -7.78 -16.92 -6.04
C GLU A 3 -6.61 -17.83 -6.47
N LYS A 4 -6.74 -19.13 -6.18
CA LYS A 4 -5.82 -20.17 -6.64
C LYS A 4 -5.97 -20.32 -8.15
N VAL A 5 -4.89 -20.07 -8.87
CA VAL A 5 -4.82 -20.20 -10.33
C VAL A 5 -4.02 -21.45 -10.64
N GLU A 6 -4.62 -22.41 -11.33
CA GLU A 6 -3.90 -23.55 -11.90
C GLU A 6 -3.15 -23.10 -13.17
N ALA A 7 -1.84 -23.35 -13.21
CA ALA A 7 -0.95 -22.90 -14.27
C ALA A 7 -1.00 -23.83 -15.50
N ASP A 8 -2.07 -23.77 -16.29
CA ASP A 8 -2.05 -24.33 -17.64
C ASP A 8 -1.52 -23.27 -18.62
N GLY A 9 -0.46 -23.63 -19.36
CA GLY A 9 0.29 -22.72 -20.23
C GLY A 9 -0.60 -22.07 -21.29
N SER A 10 -0.79 -20.75 -21.21
CA SER A 10 -1.70 -20.02 -22.09
C SER A 10 -1.19 -19.91 -23.53
N GLY A 11 -1.97 -20.41 -24.49
CA GLY A 11 -1.72 -20.26 -25.93
C GLY A 11 -2.24 -18.93 -26.50
N LEU A 12 -1.96 -18.67 -27.79
CA LEU A 12 -2.45 -17.47 -28.49
C LEU A 12 -3.99 -17.37 -28.54
N SER A 13 -4.68 -18.51 -28.62
CA SER A 13 -6.14 -18.60 -28.60
C SER A 13 -6.74 -18.06 -27.30
N ASP A 14 -6.07 -18.32 -26.18
CA ASP A 14 -6.56 -17.96 -24.84
C ASP A 14 -6.52 -16.45 -24.62
N ARG A 15 -5.49 -15.77 -25.14
CA ARG A 15 -5.38 -14.31 -25.09
C ARG A 15 -6.48 -13.60 -25.89
N GLN A 16 -6.88 -14.14 -27.04
CA GLN A 16 -7.98 -13.58 -27.83
C GLN A 16 -9.32 -13.80 -27.14
N LYS A 17 -9.55 -14.99 -26.57
CA LYS A 17 -10.75 -15.30 -25.77
C LYS A 17 -10.83 -14.36 -24.57
N TYR A 18 -9.76 -14.22 -23.80
CA TYR A 18 -9.72 -13.35 -22.63
C TYR A 18 -10.01 -11.89 -22.97
N ARG A 19 -9.37 -11.35 -24.03
CA ARG A 19 -9.63 -9.96 -24.45
C ARG A 19 -11.11 -9.72 -24.77
N ARG A 20 -11.77 -10.68 -25.43
CA ARG A 20 -13.20 -10.59 -25.72
C ARG A 20 -14.04 -10.65 -24.44
N LYS A 21 -13.76 -11.58 -23.52
CA LYS A 21 -14.47 -11.66 -22.23
C LYS A 21 -14.25 -10.43 -21.36
N LEU A 22 -13.04 -9.87 -21.34
CA LEU A 22 -12.73 -8.63 -20.63
C LEU A 22 -13.53 -7.43 -21.19
N GLN A 23 -13.65 -7.32 -22.52
CA GLN A 23 -14.50 -6.29 -23.14
C GLN A 23 -15.98 -6.47 -22.76
N GLN A 24 -16.47 -7.72 -22.73
CA GLN A 24 -17.84 -8.02 -22.28
C GLN A 24 -18.03 -7.65 -20.81
N CYS A 25 -17.05 -7.93 -19.93
CA CYS A 25 -17.08 -7.53 -18.53
C CYS A 25 -17.19 -6.01 -18.38
N LEU A 26 -16.44 -5.24 -19.18
CA LEU A 26 -16.51 -3.78 -19.17
C LEU A 26 -17.89 -3.28 -19.62
N THR A 27 -18.46 -3.85 -20.69
CA THR A 27 -19.84 -3.52 -21.14
C THR A 27 -20.88 -3.86 -20.07
N VAL A 28 -20.70 -4.96 -19.35
CA VAL A 28 -21.59 -5.34 -18.25
C VAL A 28 -21.45 -4.40 -17.07
N LEU A 29 -20.23 -3.97 -16.72
CA LEU A 29 -20.01 -2.96 -15.69
C LEU A 29 -20.70 -1.63 -16.05
N GLU A 30 -20.59 -1.18 -17.30
CA GLU A 30 -21.30 0.01 -17.81
C GLU A 30 -22.82 -0.11 -17.59
N ARG A 31 -23.40 -1.27 -17.93
CA ARG A 31 -24.84 -1.53 -17.72
C ARG A 31 -25.21 -1.57 -16.24
N LEU A 32 -24.43 -2.23 -15.38
CA LEU A 32 -24.67 -2.26 -13.94
C LEU A 32 -24.68 -0.86 -13.33
N LEU A 33 -23.78 0.02 -13.80
CA LEU A 33 -23.71 1.42 -13.38
C LEU A 33 -24.94 2.21 -13.84
N ALA A 34 -25.33 2.05 -15.10
CA ALA A 34 -26.50 2.72 -15.67
C ALA A 34 -27.85 2.23 -15.11
N GLU A 35 -27.94 0.95 -14.74
CA GLU A 35 -29.12 0.33 -14.14
C GLU A 35 -29.19 0.50 -12.61
N GLU A 36 -28.25 1.22 -11.99
CA GLU A 36 -28.17 1.47 -10.54
C GLU A 36 -28.26 0.19 -9.68
N ARG A 37 -27.60 -0.89 -10.12
CA ARG A 37 -27.70 -2.23 -9.50
C ARG A 37 -26.81 -2.43 -8.27
N PHE A 38 -26.10 -1.40 -7.85
CA PHE A 38 -25.13 -1.44 -6.76
C PHE A 38 -25.78 -1.31 -5.38
N ASP A 39 -25.08 -1.84 -4.38
CA ASP A 39 -25.48 -1.73 -2.98
C ASP A 39 -25.62 -0.26 -2.53
N ARG A 40 -26.45 -0.03 -1.52
CA ARG A 40 -26.59 1.29 -0.87
C ARG A 40 -25.35 1.60 -0.03
N PRO A 41 -25.09 2.88 0.31
CA PRO A 41 -23.95 3.22 1.17
C PRO A 41 -24.06 2.52 2.54
N LYS A 42 -23.12 1.63 2.85
CA LYS A 42 -23.02 0.97 4.17
C LYS A 42 -21.93 1.54 5.07
N ASN A 43 -21.07 2.41 4.52
CA ASN A 43 -19.90 3.00 5.17
C ASN A 43 -18.95 1.93 5.73
N LEU A 44 -18.71 0.88 4.94
CA LEU A 44 -17.79 -0.18 5.31
C LEU A 44 -16.35 0.20 4.94
N MET A 45 -15.46 -0.01 5.89
CA MET A 45 -14.03 0.02 5.69
C MET A 45 -13.43 -1.39 5.78
N GLY A 46 -12.31 -1.60 5.12
CA GLY A 46 -11.49 -2.80 5.24
C GLY A 46 -10.02 -2.41 5.40
N LEU A 47 -9.24 -3.30 6.00
CA LEU A 47 -7.83 -3.07 6.29
C LEU A 47 -7.05 -4.34 5.96
N GLU A 48 -6.01 -4.20 5.15
CA GLU A 48 -5.05 -5.26 4.85
C GLU A 48 -3.66 -4.78 5.30
N ILE A 49 -2.86 -5.66 5.91
CA ILE A 49 -1.50 -5.34 6.36
C ILE A 49 -0.56 -6.44 5.89
N GLU A 50 0.46 -6.04 5.12
CA GLU A 50 1.58 -6.91 4.77
C GLU A 50 2.66 -6.81 5.87
N LEU A 51 3.27 -7.94 6.20
CA LEU A 51 4.15 -8.12 7.35
C LEU A 51 5.45 -8.78 6.90
N ASN A 52 6.57 -8.33 7.44
CA ASN A 52 7.87 -8.98 7.27
C ASN A 52 8.11 -10.01 8.38
N LEU A 53 8.95 -11.01 8.08
CA LEU A 53 9.47 -11.98 9.04
C LEU A 53 10.96 -11.74 9.29
N ALA A 54 11.33 -11.51 10.55
CA ALA A 54 12.72 -11.35 10.97
C ALA A 54 13.04 -12.14 12.23
N GLY A 55 14.28 -12.58 12.37
CA GLY A 55 14.76 -13.22 13.59
C GLY A 55 15.07 -12.22 14.70
N SER A 56 15.41 -12.72 15.88
CA SER A 56 15.88 -11.90 17.02
C SER A 56 17.20 -11.18 16.74
N ASP A 57 17.95 -11.62 15.73
CA ASP A 57 19.15 -10.96 15.20
C ASP A 57 18.84 -9.74 14.33
N GLY A 58 17.58 -9.58 13.91
CA GLY A 58 17.12 -8.56 12.97
C GLY A 58 17.22 -8.98 11.50
N MET A 59 17.62 -10.22 11.20
CA MET A 59 17.79 -10.71 9.82
C MET A 59 16.49 -11.32 9.29
N PRO A 60 16.22 -11.25 7.96
CA PRO A 60 15.03 -11.84 7.37
C PRO A 60 14.90 -13.35 7.62
N ARG A 61 13.66 -13.87 7.59
CA ARG A 61 13.35 -15.29 7.73
C ARG A 61 12.43 -15.77 6.60
N MET A 62 12.93 -16.64 5.74
CA MET A 62 12.21 -17.26 4.61
C MET A 62 11.28 -18.40 5.08
N MET A 63 10.33 -18.09 5.95
CA MET A 63 9.56 -19.09 6.71
C MET A 63 8.05 -18.85 6.72
N ASN A 64 7.52 -18.13 5.73
CA ASN A 64 6.10 -17.75 5.71
C ASN A 64 5.16 -18.98 5.76
N ALA A 65 5.47 -20.06 5.04
CA ALA A 65 4.68 -21.28 5.02
C ALA A 65 4.65 -21.96 6.41
N GLU A 66 5.80 -22.09 7.07
CA GLU A 66 5.89 -22.63 8.42
C GLU A 66 5.12 -21.78 9.42
N VAL A 67 5.28 -20.45 9.35
CA VAL A 67 4.60 -19.50 10.24
C VAL A 67 3.08 -19.57 10.03
N LEU A 68 2.59 -19.55 8.79
CA LEU A 68 1.17 -19.66 8.46
C LEU A 68 0.56 -20.95 8.97
N LYS A 69 1.27 -22.08 8.82
CA LYS A 69 0.84 -23.37 9.37
C LYS A 69 0.69 -23.33 10.90
N ARG A 70 1.52 -22.56 11.61
CA ARG A 70 1.44 -22.39 13.07
C ARG A 70 0.34 -21.41 13.49
N ILE A 71 0.12 -20.34 12.71
CA ILE A 71 -0.98 -19.39 12.93
C ILE A 71 -2.31 -20.10 12.77
N ALA A 72 -2.46 -20.88 11.69
CA ALA A 72 -3.64 -21.67 11.37
C ALA A 72 -4.95 -20.85 11.37
N SER A 73 -4.90 -19.61 10.88
CA SER A 73 -6.06 -18.75 10.63
C SER A 73 -6.20 -18.47 9.15
N GLY A 74 -7.44 -18.37 8.66
CA GLY A 74 -7.76 -17.96 7.28
C GLY A 74 -7.56 -16.47 7.02
N ASP A 75 -7.36 -15.65 8.07
CA ASP A 75 -7.12 -14.22 7.95
C ASP A 75 -5.70 -13.91 7.46
N PHE A 76 -4.78 -14.88 7.59
CA PHE A 76 -3.38 -14.76 7.19
C PHE A 76 -3.10 -15.58 5.93
N GLN A 77 -2.37 -14.99 5.00
CA GLN A 77 -1.95 -15.67 3.77
C GLN A 77 -0.51 -15.35 3.39
N THR A 78 0.01 -16.12 2.43
CA THR A 78 1.32 -15.86 1.83
C THR A 78 1.29 -14.57 1.04
N GLU A 79 2.42 -13.87 1.00
CA GLU A 79 2.71 -12.86 0.00
C GLU A 79 3.73 -13.39 -1.02
N LEU A 80 4.15 -12.56 -2.00
CA LEU A 80 5.07 -12.99 -3.07
C LEU A 80 6.36 -13.66 -2.53
N GLY A 81 6.93 -13.14 -1.43
CA GLY A 81 8.20 -13.61 -0.88
C GLY A 81 8.03 -14.59 0.27
N MET A 82 8.96 -15.53 0.42
CA MET A 82 8.96 -16.46 1.57
C MET A 82 9.15 -15.75 2.93
N PHE A 83 9.53 -14.48 2.94
CA PHE A 83 9.77 -13.66 4.13
C PHE A 83 8.63 -12.72 4.50
N ASN A 84 7.53 -12.72 3.76
CA ASN A 84 6.40 -11.86 4.03
C ASN A 84 5.06 -12.62 4.05
N LEU A 85 4.11 -11.98 4.72
CA LEU A 85 2.76 -12.47 5.00
C LEU A 85 1.78 -11.31 4.80
N GLU A 86 0.52 -11.60 4.55
CA GLU A 86 -0.56 -10.61 4.61
C GLU A 86 -1.58 -11.03 5.66
N VAL A 87 -2.14 -10.06 6.38
CA VAL A 87 -3.34 -10.23 7.20
C VAL A 87 -4.47 -9.37 6.64
N ASN A 88 -5.64 -9.98 6.46
CA ASN A 88 -6.87 -9.32 6.06
C ASN A 88 -7.76 -9.15 7.29
N VAL A 89 -8.12 -7.92 7.62
CA VAL A 89 -9.05 -7.62 8.72
C VAL A 89 -10.48 -7.62 8.19
N ALA A 90 -11.40 -8.20 8.97
CA ALA A 90 -12.81 -8.22 8.61
C ALA A 90 -13.34 -6.79 8.36
N PRO A 91 -14.31 -6.58 7.46
CA PRO A 91 -14.85 -5.25 7.24
C PRO A 91 -15.60 -4.68 8.46
N HIS A 92 -15.36 -3.41 8.79
CA HIS A 92 -16.06 -2.70 9.88
C HIS A 92 -16.84 -1.52 9.34
N ARG A 93 -17.92 -1.15 10.03
CA ARG A 93 -18.63 0.12 9.76
C ARG A 93 -17.84 1.27 10.38
N LEU A 94 -17.60 2.33 9.61
CA LEU A 94 -17.03 3.58 10.11
C LEU A 94 -18.06 4.34 10.94
N ASP A 95 -18.18 4.01 12.23
CA ASP A 95 -19.09 4.62 13.19
C ASP A 95 -18.66 4.31 14.63
N GLY A 96 -18.93 5.21 15.59
CA GLY A 96 -18.70 5.00 17.01
C GLY A 96 -17.24 4.67 17.36
N ARG A 97 -17.05 3.63 18.18
CA ARG A 97 -15.73 3.19 18.69
C ARG A 97 -14.97 2.24 17.75
N VAL A 98 -15.18 2.37 16.44
CA VAL A 98 -14.58 1.48 15.43
C VAL A 98 -13.04 1.49 15.49
N LEU A 99 -12.42 2.64 15.77
CA LEU A 99 -10.96 2.76 15.77
C LEU A 99 -10.33 2.01 16.95
N ASP A 100 -10.91 2.13 18.15
CA ASP A 100 -10.48 1.36 19.33
C ASP A 100 -10.71 -0.16 19.13
N GLN A 101 -11.85 -0.56 18.55
CA GLN A 101 -12.12 -1.97 18.22
C GLN A 101 -11.07 -2.54 17.26
N LEU A 102 -10.76 -1.82 16.18
CA LEU A 102 -9.73 -2.20 15.22
C LEU A 102 -8.35 -2.29 15.88
N ALA A 103 -8.02 -1.35 16.77
CA ALA A 103 -6.74 -1.36 17.47
C ALA A 103 -6.60 -2.61 18.35
N GLU A 104 -7.63 -2.99 19.10
CA GLU A 104 -7.62 -4.19 19.93
C GLU A 104 -7.59 -5.48 19.12
N GLU A 105 -8.34 -5.54 18.01
CA GLU A 105 -8.32 -6.68 17.08
C GLU A 105 -6.93 -6.88 16.48
N LEU A 106 -6.31 -5.80 15.98
CA LEU A 106 -4.95 -5.84 15.43
C LEU A 106 -3.91 -6.23 16.48
N ARG A 107 -3.93 -5.63 17.68
CA ARG A 107 -3.01 -6.00 18.77
C ARG A 107 -3.14 -7.47 19.13
N THR A 108 -4.37 -7.97 19.20
CA THR A 108 -4.65 -9.37 19.54
C THR A 108 -4.19 -10.32 18.43
N GLY A 109 -4.58 -10.05 17.19
CA GLY A 109 -4.27 -10.87 16.02
C GLY A 109 -2.78 -10.90 15.71
N LEU A 110 -2.13 -9.74 15.66
CA LEU A 110 -0.68 -9.64 15.41
C LEU A 110 0.13 -10.17 16.59
N GLY A 111 -0.32 -9.95 17.84
CA GLY A 111 0.33 -10.53 19.01
C GLY A 111 0.25 -12.06 19.03
N TYR A 112 -0.89 -12.64 18.60
CA TYR A 112 -1.01 -14.08 18.40
C TYR A 112 -0.08 -14.58 17.30
N ALA A 113 -0.11 -13.94 16.12
CA ALA A 113 0.74 -14.30 14.99
C ALA A 113 2.23 -14.23 15.33
N HIS A 114 2.65 -13.18 16.05
CA HIS A 114 4.03 -13.04 16.51
C HIS A 114 4.44 -14.19 17.43
N ARG A 115 3.63 -14.55 18.44
CA ARG A 115 3.93 -15.72 19.30
C ARG A 115 4.07 -17.00 18.49
N LYS A 116 3.22 -17.22 17.48
CA LYS A 116 3.30 -18.39 16.60
C LYS A 116 4.53 -18.39 15.71
N ALA A 117 4.94 -17.23 15.19
CA ALA A 117 6.18 -17.10 14.46
C ALA A 117 7.40 -17.42 15.34
N THR A 118 7.41 -16.98 16.61
CA THR A 118 8.57 -17.20 17.50
C THR A 118 8.81 -18.67 17.83
N GLU A 119 7.81 -19.54 17.68
CA GLU A 119 7.98 -20.99 17.83
C GLU A 119 8.85 -21.63 16.72
N VAL A 120 9.24 -20.87 15.70
CA VAL A 120 10.13 -21.26 14.59
C VAL A 120 11.23 -20.22 14.34
N ASP A 121 11.64 -19.47 15.37
CA ASP A 121 12.72 -18.47 15.31
C ASP A 121 12.48 -17.32 14.30
N ALA A 122 11.21 -17.00 14.05
CA ALA A 122 10.76 -15.86 13.26
C ALA A 122 9.89 -14.91 14.10
N GLY A 123 9.86 -13.63 13.74
CA GLY A 123 9.06 -12.60 14.38
C GLY A 123 8.37 -11.74 13.34
N ILE A 124 7.12 -11.37 13.62
CA ILE A 124 6.33 -10.45 12.79
C ILE A 124 6.87 -9.03 12.92
N VAL A 125 7.13 -8.36 11.80
CA VAL A 125 7.60 -6.98 11.73
C VAL A 125 6.74 -6.15 10.78
N MET A 126 6.11 -5.10 11.31
CA MET A 126 5.34 -4.11 10.56
C MET A 126 6.28 -2.99 10.08
N ILE A 127 6.88 -3.14 8.90
CA ILE A 127 7.85 -2.17 8.36
C ILE A 127 7.84 -2.17 6.83
N GLY A 128 7.85 -1.00 6.20
CA GLY A 128 7.70 -0.88 4.74
C GLY A 128 8.72 -1.68 3.94
N ILE A 129 10.02 -1.54 4.25
CA ILE A 129 11.11 -2.40 3.75
C ILE A 129 11.97 -2.78 4.94
N LEU A 130 12.29 -4.07 5.09
CA LEU A 130 13.19 -4.55 6.14
C LEU A 130 14.64 -4.10 5.84
N PRO A 131 15.30 -3.30 6.71
CA PRO A 131 16.62 -2.71 6.40
C PRO A 131 17.73 -3.73 6.15
N THR A 132 17.61 -4.92 6.74
CA THR A 132 18.56 -6.04 6.64
C THR A 132 18.31 -6.95 5.43
N LEU A 133 17.24 -6.73 4.66
CA LEU A 133 16.98 -7.50 3.44
C LEU A 133 18.04 -7.18 2.38
N THR A 134 18.61 -8.23 1.78
CA THR A 134 19.68 -8.11 0.76
C THR A 134 19.23 -8.65 -0.59
N ARG A 135 20.05 -8.44 -1.62
CA ARG A 135 19.81 -9.02 -2.96
C ARG A 135 19.81 -10.55 -2.96
N GLN A 136 20.47 -11.19 -2.00
CA GLN A 136 20.51 -12.64 -1.89
C GLN A 136 19.19 -13.20 -1.34
N ASP A 137 18.42 -12.37 -0.66
CA ASP A 137 17.13 -12.72 -0.07
C ASP A 137 15.97 -12.61 -1.07
N VAL A 138 16.11 -11.78 -2.11
CA VAL A 138 15.08 -11.52 -3.13
C VAL A 138 15.36 -12.22 -4.46
N VAL A 139 15.70 -13.50 -4.41
CA VAL A 139 15.93 -14.36 -5.58
C VAL A 139 14.69 -15.21 -5.89
N SER A 140 14.56 -15.72 -7.13
CA SER A 140 13.41 -16.56 -7.52
C SER A 140 13.21 -17.80 -6.62
N ALA A 141 14.28 -18.32 -6.01
CA ALA A 141 14.22 -19.45 -5.08
C ALA A 141 13.48 -19.12 -3.77
N ASN A 142 13.33 -17.84 -3.45
CA ASN A 142 12.61 -17.35 -2.27
C ASN A 142 11.23 -16.79 -2.63
N LEU A 143 10.69 -17.11 -3.81
CA LEU A 143 9.27 -16.92 -4.10
C LEU A 143 8.44 -17.90 -3.29
N SER A 144 7.32 -17.44 -2.75
CA SER A 144 6.36 -18.33 -2.08
C SER A 144 5.91 -19.45 -3.02
N ASP A 145 5.75 -20.65 -2.47
CA ASP A 145 5.37 -21.87 -3.20
C ASP A 145 3.87 -21.86 -3.55
N VAL A 146 3.49 -20.95 -4.44
CA VAL A 146 2.12 -20.77 -4.94
C VAL A 146 2.19 -20.54 -6.45
N ASP A 147 1.53 -21.41 -7.23
CA ASP A 147 1.55 -21.43 -8.71
C ASP A 147 1.30 -20.06 -9.34
N ARG A 148 0.40 -19.27 -8.73
CA ARG A 148 0.07 -17.91 -9.17
C ARG A 148 1.29 -16.99 -9.23
N TYR A 149 2.16 -17.01 -8.22
CA TYR A 149 3.33 -16.14 -8.17
C TYR A 149 4.39 -16.56 -9.20
N THR A 150 4.59 -17.87 -9.37
CA THR A 150 5.46 -18.40 -10.42
C THR A 150 4.96 -18.00 -11.81
N LEU A 151 3.66 -18.15 -12.07
CA LEU A 151 3.04 -17.76 -13.34
C LEU A 151 3.15 -16.25 -13.59
N LEU A 152 2.85 -15.42 -12.59
CA LEU A 152 2.98 -13.97 -12.69
C LEU A 152 4.41 -13.55 -13.03
N ASN A 153 5.40 -14.10 -12.32
CA ASN A 153 6.82 -13.88 -12.61
C ASN A 153 7.17 -14.25 -14.06
N GLN A 154 6.77 -15.44 -14.52
CA GLN A 154 7.03 -15.89 -15.89
C GLN A 154 6.40 -14.95 -16.93
N GLN A 155 5.15 -14.52 -16.72
CA GLN A 155 4.47 -13.62 -17.67
C GLN A 155 5.09 -12.22 -17.69
N MET A 156 5.51 -11.69 -16.54
CA MET A 156 6.19 -10.41 -16.47
C MET A 156 7.59 -10.45 -17.10
N VAL A 157 8.39 -11.48 -16.81
CA VAL A 157 9.70 -11.68 -17.43
C VAL A 157 9.56 -11.85 -18.94
N ALA A 158 8.58 -12.64 -19.41
CA ALA A 158 8.31 -12.81 -20.83
C ALA A 158 7.85 -11.51 -21.51
N ALA A 159 7.04 -10.69 -20.81
CA ALA A 159 6.61 -9.39 -21.31
C ALA A 159 7.77 -8.38 -21.37
N ARG A 160 8.68 -8.43 -20.39
CA ARG A 160 9.89 -7.60 -20.31
C ARG A 160 10.89 -7.96 -21.40
N GLY A 161 11.17 -9.25 -21.59
CA GLY A 161 12.13 -9.79 -22.56
C GLY A 161 13.61 -9.70 -22.15
N GLU A 162 13.90 -9.20 -20.95
CA GLU A 162 15.25 -9.03 -20.38
C GLU A 162 15.17 -8.96 -18.84
N ASP A 163 16.31 -8.84 -18.16
CA ASP A 163 16.35 -8.63 -16.70
C ASP A 163 15.75 -7.26 -16.32
N PHE A 164 15.13 -7.20 -15.16
CA PHE A 164 14.68 -5.94 -14.56
C PHE A 164 15.89 -5.16 -14.05
N THR A 165 15.99 -3.88 -14.42
CA THR A 165 17.01 -2.97 -13.90
C THR A 165 16.43 -2.14 -12.79
N LEU A 166 17.06 -2.20 -11.61
CA LEU A 166 16.83 -1.30 -10.50
C LEU A 166 17.93 -0.22 -10.54
N ASP A 167 17.54 1.04 -10.69
CA ASP A 167 18.37 2.23 -10.63
C ASP A 167 17.62 3.31 -9.84
N ILE A 168 17.92 3.39 -8.55
CA ILE A 168 17.26 4.31 -7.61
C ILE A 168 18.31 5.26 -7.07
N ASP A 169 18.13 6.54 -7.39
CA ASP A 169 18.97 7.65 -6.95
C ASP A 169 18.32 8.37 -5.76
N GLY A 170 18.96 8.32 -4.59
CA GLY A 170 18.48 8.89 -3.33
C GLY A 170 19.60 9.54 -2.54
N VAL A 171 19.65 9.34 -1.21
CA VAL A 171 20.81 9.71 -0.39
C VAL A 171 22.07 9.00 -0.89
N GLU A 172 21.94 7.71 -1.16
CA GLU A 172 22.87 6.89 -1.93
C GLU A 172 22.23 6.51 -3.28
N ARG A 173 23.01 5.89 -4.16
CA ARG A 173 22.50 5.31 -5.42
C ARG A 173 22.61 3.79 -5.38
N LEU A 174 21.50 3.11 -5.66
CA LEU A 174 21.44 1.67 -5.87
C LEU A 174 21.29 1.38 -7.35
N THR A 175 22.20 0.57 -7.91
CA THR A 175 22.07 0.03 -9.27
C THR A 175 22.30 -1.49 -9.25
N CYS A 176 21.31 -2.26 -9.67
CA CYS A 176 21.43 -3.71 -9.83
C CYS A 176 20.41 -4.27 -10.83
N THR A 177 20.57 -5.54 -11.20
CA THR A 177 19.61 -6.27 -12.03
C THR A 177 18.97 -7.43 -11.26
N SER A 178 17.78 -7.83 -11.70
CA SER A 178 17.07 -9.01 -11.22
C SER A 178 16.46 -9.76 -12.40
N ALA A 179 16.62 -11.08 -12.41
CA ALA A 179 15.99 -11.98 -13.39
C ALA A 179 14.52 -12.33 -13.06
N SER A 180 13.97 -11.74 -11.99
CA SER A 180 12.62 -12.01 -11.51
C SER A 180 11.98 -10.78 -10.90
N ILE A 181 10.67 -10.87 -10.63
CA ILE A 181 9.92 -9.81 -9.95
C ILE A 181 10.13 -9.82 -8.43
N THR A 182 10.79 -10.85 -7.85
CA THR A 182 10.94 -11.04 -6.40
C THR A 182 11.37 -9.79 -5.60
N PRO A 183 12.20 -8.86 -6.11
CA PRO A 183 12.48 -7.61 -5.41
C PRO A 183 11.23 -6.79 -5.01
N GLU A 184 10.09 -6.93 -5.69
CA GLU A 184 8.85 -6.28 -5.26
C GLU A 184 8.36 -6.76 -3.89
N ALA A 185 8.67 -8.01 -3.49
CA ALA A 185 8.27 -8.58 -2.20
C ALA A 185 8.89 -7.83 -1.01
N ALA A 186 9.94 -7.05 -1.22
CA ALA A 186 10.51 -6.20 -0.18
C ALA A 186 9.52 -5.12 0.27
N CYS A 187 8.56 -4.74 -0.58
CA CYS A 187 7.56 -3.74 -0.30
C CYS A 187 6.40 -4.34 0.50
N THR A 188 6.25 -3.94 1.76
CA THR A 188 5.03 -4.22 2.53
C THR A 188 4.22 -2.94 2.77
N SER A 189 2.91 -3.07 2.84
CA SER A 189 1.96 -1.98 2.85
C SER A 189 0.88 -2.13 3.92
N VAL A 190 0.25 -0.99 4.25
CA VAL A 190 -1.11 -0.97 4.80
C VAL A 190 -2.04 -0.53 3.69
N GLN A 191 -3.11 -1.28 3.48
CA GLN A 191 -4.10 -1.01 2.45
C GLN A 191 -5.44 -0.69 3.12
N LEU A 192 -6.02 0.45 2.77
CA LEU A 192 -7.26 0.97 3.35
C LEU A 192 -8.36 0.92 2.31
N HIS A 193 -9.41 0.16 2.59
CA HIS A 193 -10.57 0.04 1.70
C HIS A 193 -11.69 0.93 2.21
N LEU A 194 -12.38 1.61 1.31
CA LEU A 194 -13.62 2.32 1.58
C LEU A 194 -14.68 1.90 0.56
N GLN A 195 -15.76 1.30 1.04
CA GLN A 195 -16.91 1.00 0.19
C GLN A 195 -17.63 2.29 -0.19
N VAL A 196 -17.92 2.44 -1.48
CA VAL A 196 -18.51 3.64 -2.07
C VAL A 196 -19.62 3.28 -3.04
N THR A 197 -20.56 4.19 -3.22
CA THR A 197 -21.56 4.09 -4.28
C THR A 197 -21.02 4.67 -5.60
N PRO A 198 -21.58 4.25 -6.75
CA PRO A 198 -21.16 4.77 -8.05
C PRO A 198 -21.15 6.30 -8.17
N ASP A 199 -22.18 6.97 -7.64
CA ASP A 199 -22.33 8.43 -7.67
C ASP A 199 -21.26 9.18 -6.87
N ARG A 200 -20.72 8.56 -5.81
CA ARG A 200 -19.69 9.14 -4.96
C ARG A 200 -18.28 8.70 -5.32
N PHE A 201 -18.14 7.71 -6.21
CA PHE A 201 -16.86 7.04 -6.45
C PHE A 201 -15.78 8.04 -6.88
N ALA A 202 -16.10 8.91 -7.85
CA ALA A 202 -15.15 9.85 -8.41
C ALA A 202 -14.61 10.83 -7.37
N ASP A 203 -15.50 11.42 -6.56
CA ASP A 203 -15.11 12.38 -5.53
C ASP A 203 -14.23 11.72 -4.45
N VAL A 204 -14.58 10.51 -4.02
CA VAL A 204 -13.79 9.76 -3.04
C VAL A 204 -12.42 9.37 -3.61
N TRP A 205 -12.37 8.88 -4.85
CA TRP A 205 -11.11 8.53 -5.50
C TRP A 205 -10.22 9.76 -5.72
N ASN A 206 -10.78 10.86 -6.24
CA ASN A 206 -10.04 12.10 -6.48
C ASN A 206 -9.53 12.70 -5.16
N ALA A 207 -10.33 12.66 -4.09
CA ALA A 207 -9.90 13.04 -2.74
C ALA A 207 -8.72 12.17 -2.26
N ALA A 208 -8.84 10.83 -2.36
CA ALA A 208 -7.79 9.89 -1.99
C ALA A 208 -6.49 10.12 -2.79
N GLN A 209 -6.61 10.46 -4.07
CA GLN A 209 -5.49 10.76 -4.95
C GLN A 209 -4.81 12.10 -4.61
N CYS A 210 -5.57 13.14 -4.24
CA CYS A 210 -5.02 14.42 -3.78
C CYS A 210 -4.17 14.25 -2.52
N VAL A 211 -4.59 13.40 -1.58
CA VAL A 211 -3.95 13.25 -0.26
C VAL A 211 -2.91 12.13 -0.20
N ALA A 212 -2.71 11.40 -1.30
CA ALA A 212 -1.70 10.33 -1.40
C ALA A 212 -0.31 10.80 -0.97
N SER A 213 0.12 11.97 -1.43
CA SER A 213 1.42 12.57 -1.05
C SER A 213 1.51 12.89 0.45
N VAL A 214 0.43 13.38 1.06
CA VAL A 214 0.38 13.69 2.49
C VAL A 214 0.51 12.41 3.31
N GLN A 215 -0.21 11.35 2.94
CA GLN A 215 -0.14 10.05 3.59
C GLN A 215 1.29 9.48 3.54
N VAL A 216 1.90 9.48 2.35
CA VAL A 216 3.29 9.01 2.19
C VAL A 216 4.25 9.82 3.04
N ALA A 217 4.17 11.15 3.03
CA ALA A 217 5.07 11.99 3.80
C ALA A 217 5.01 11.71 5.31
N LEU A 218 3.80 11.61 5.87
CA LEU A 218 3.59 11.37 7.31
C LEU A 218 3.82 9.91 7.72
N GLY A 219 3.61 8.98 6.79
CA GLY A 219 3.67 7.54 7.01
C GLY A 219 4.97 6.88 6.56
N ALA A 220 5.88 7.58 5.88
CA ALA A 220 7.08 7.00 5.28
C ALA A 220 7.84 6.11 6.27
N ASN A 221 8.18 4.89 5.84
CA ASN A 221 8.73 3.86 6.72
C ASN A 221 9.62 2.85 5.96
N ALA A 222 10.24 3.28 4.86
CA ALA A 222 11.09 2.43 4.03
C ALA A 222 12.34 3.17 3.50
N PRO A 223 13.25 3.65 4.39
CA PRO A 223 14.42 4.42 3.98
C PRO A 223 15.58 3.61 3.42
N PHE A 224 15.62 2.30 3.70
CA PHE A 224 16.72 1.42 3.33
C PHE A 224 16.27 0.37 2.33
N LEU A 225 17.16 0.04 1.38
CA LEU A 225 16.98 -1.04 0.43
C LEU A 225 18.33 -1.67 0.09
N PHE A 226 18.46 -2.98 0.31
CA PHE A 226 19.69 -3.74 0.03
C PHE A 226 20.96 -3.12 0.64
N GLY A 227 20.82 -2.57 1.85
CA GLY A 227 21.92 -1.94 2.61
C GLY A 227 22.23 -0.49 2.27
N HIS A 228 21.48 0.13 1.35
CA HIS A 228 21.64 1.54 0.96
C HIS A 228 20.54 2.41 1.56
N GLU A 229 20.89 3.59 2.06
CA GLU A 229 19.93 4.64 2.36
C GLU A 229 19.50 5.33 1.06
N LEU A 230 18.20 5.31 0.74
CA LEU A 230 17.68 5.82 -0.53
C LEU A 230 16.68 6.96 -0.31
N TRP A 231 15.40 6.72 -0.57
CA TRP A 231 14.30 7.68 -0.37
C TRP A 231 13.68 7.44 0.99
N ARG A 232 13.00 8.41 1.60
CA ARG A 232 12.29 8.14 2.86
C ARG A 232 11.21 7.07 2.71
N GLU A 233 10.64 6.97 1.52
CA GLU A 233 9.75 5.89 1.10
C GLU A 233 10.23 5.32 -0.23
N SER A 234 11.07 4.28 -0.17
CA SER A 234 11.67 3.64 -1.36
C SER A 234 10.80 2.57 -2.01
N ARG A 235 9.67 2.18 -1.42
CA ARG A 235 8.78 1.17 -2.05
C ARG A 235 8.26 1.62 -3.42
N PRO A 236 7.79 2.86 -3.63
CA PRO A 236 7.27 3.26 -4.94
C PRO A 236 8.27 3.11 -6.11
N PRO A 237 9.50 3.65 -6.05
CA PRO A 237 10.47 3.42 -7.13
C PRO A 237 10.91 1.96 -7.23
N LEU A 238 11.03 1.22 -6.12
CA LEU A 238 11.35 -0.21 -6.15
C LEU A 238 10.26 -1.02 -6.87
N PHE A 239 9.01 -0.84 -6.45
CA PHE A 239 7.87 -1.56 -6.98
C PHE A 239 7.65 -1.24 -8.46
N GLU A 240 7.79 0.03 -8.87
CA GLU A 240 7.74 0.39 -10.29
C GLU A 240 8.80 -0.36 -11.09
N GLN A 241 10.06 -0.29 -10.68
CA GLN A 241 11.17 -0.83 -11.47
C GLN A 241 11.24 -2.37 -11.45
N ALA A 242 10.89 -3.00 -10.33
CA ALA A 242 10.86 -4.46 -10.17
C ALA A 242 9.74 -5.15 -10.97
N THR A 243 8.68 -4.40 -11.33
CA THR A 243 7.52 -4.91 -12.09
C THR A 243 7.38 -4.25 -13.47
N ASP A 244 8.36 -3.46 -13.91
CA ASP A 244 8.26 -2.70 -15.14
C ASP A 244 8.47 -3.59 -16.37
N THR A 245 7.38 -4.05 -16.97
CA THR A 245 7.41 -4.87 -18.19
C THR A 245 7.83 -4.11 -19.45
N ARG A 246 8.12 -2.80 -19.38
CA ARG A 246 8.51 -1.98 -20.54
C ARG A 246 10.03 -2.01 -20.75
N PRO A 247 10.56 -2.53 -21.87
CA PRO A 247 11.96 -2.30 -22.22
C PRO A 247 12.22 -0.79 -22.47
N PRO A 248 13.49 -0.34 -22.48
CA PRO A 248 13.85 1.08 -22.59
C PRO A 248 13.19 1.82 -23.76
N GLU A 249 12.99 1.14 -24.90
CA GLU A 249 12.36 1.70 -26.09
C GLU A 249 10.88 2.03 -25.83
N LEU A 250 10.14 1.17 -25.14
CA LEU A 250 8.74 1.42 -24.79
C LEU A 250 8.62 2.54 -23.74
N LYS A 251 9.57 2.63 -22.80
CA LYS A 251 9.63 3.78 -21.88
C LYS A 251 9.84 5.09 -22.65
N ALA A 252 10.77 5.10 -23.61
CA ALA A 252 11.05 6.27 -24.45
C ALA A 252 9.85 6.67 -25.34
N GLN A 253 8.99 5.73 -25.73
CA GLN A 253 7.75 5.97 -26.46
C GLN A 253 6.59 6.47 -25.58
N GLY A 254 6.77 6.56 -24.26
CA GLY A 254 5.72 6.98 -23.34
C GLY A 254 4.65 5.91 -23.08
N VAL A 255 4.99 4.62 -23.23
CA VAL A 255 4.12 3.53 -22.76
C VAL A 255 3.99 3.61 -21.24
N ARG A 256 2.78 3.47 -20.72
CA ARG A 256 2.49 3.64 -19.29
C ARG A 256 3.08 2.47 -18.47
N PRO A 257 3.68 2.72 -17.30
CA PRO A 257 4.02 1.64 -16.38
C PRO A 257 2.75 0.98 -15.84
N ARG A 258 2.86 -0.29 -15.41
CA ARG A 258 1.77 -0.95 -14.68
C ARG A 258 1.62 -0.42 -13.26
N THR A 259 2.74 -0.07 -12.63
CA THR A 259 2.77 0.64 -11.36
C THR A 259 2.54 2.12 -11.62
N TRP A 260 1.37 2.64 -11.24
CA TRP A 260 0.89 3.88 -11.84
C TRP A 260 0.10 4.77 -10.87
N PHE A 261 0.48 6.05 -10.83
CA PHE A 261 -0.28 7.08 -10.11
C PHE A 261 -1.55 7.51 -10.85
N GLY A 262 -1.57 7.42 -12.19
CA GLY A 262 -2.63 7.89 -13.08
C GLY A 262 -2.16 9.03 -14.02
N GLU A 263 -3.07 9.56 -14.84
CA GLU A 263 -2.78 10.70 -15.74
C GLU A 263 -3.84 11.83 -15.70
N ARG A 264 -4.96 11.64 -14.98
CA ARG A 264 -6.07 12.60 -14.88
C ARG A 264 -6.95 12.33 -13.66
N TRP A 265 -7.71 13.35 -13.27
CA TRP A 265 -8.89 13.19 -12.41
C TRP A 265 -9.96 12.39 -13.17
N ILE A 266 -10.82 11.68 -12.43
CA ILE A 266 -11.87 10.84 -13.01
C ILE A 266 -13.25 11.39 -12.68
N ASP A 267 -14.24 10.98 -13.48
CA ASP A 267 -15.66 11.28 -13.28
C ASP A 267 -16.47 10.01 -12.93
N SER A 268 -15.89 8.82 -13.11
CA SER A 268 -16.54 7.54 -12.77
C SER A 268 -15.53 6.43 -12.48
N ALA A 269 -15.95 5.39 -11.75
CA ALA A 269 -15.20 4.14 -11.61
C ALA A 269 -14.93 3.49 -12.98
N TYR A 270 -15.84 3.65 -13.93
CA TYR A 270 -15.70 3.12 -15.29
C TYR A 270 -14.41 3.61 -15.97
N ASP A 271 -14.05 4.89 -15.77
CA ASP A 271 -12.87 5.50 -16.39
C ASP A 271 -11.59 4.70 -16.09
N LEU A 272 -11.46 4.17 -14.87
CA LEU A 272 -10.29 3.42 -14.43
C LEU A 272 -10.25 2.00 -14.99
N PHE A 273 -11.41 1.34 -15.10
CA PHE A 273 -11.50 0.00 -15.69
C PHE A 273 -11.33 0.03 -17.21
N GLU A 274 -11.92 1.02 -17.89
CA GLU A 274 -11.70 1.27 -19.31
C GLU A 274 -10.22 1.57 -19.58
N GLU A 275 -9.60 2.41 -18.74
CA GLU A 275 -8.20 2.72 -18.83
C GLU A 275 -7.31 1.47 -18.70
N ASN A 276 -7.67 0.54 -17.80
CA ASN A 276 -6.94 -0.71 -17.68
C ASN A 276 -6.99 -1.53 -18.98
N LEU A 277 -8.16 -1.63 -19.60
CA LEU A 277 -8.34 -2.33 -20.88
C LEU A 277 -7.58 -1.64 -22.02
N LYS A 278 -7.57 -0.30 -22.04
CA LYS A 278 -6.98 0.51 -23.10
C LYS A 278 -5.46 0.47 -23.11
N TYR A 279 -4.82 0.50 -21.93
CA TYR A 279 -3.37 0.70 -21.83
C TYR A 279 -2.58 -0.55 -21.46
N PHE A 280 -3.17 -1.53 -20.79
CA PHE A 280 -2.43 -2.67 -20.26
C PHE A 280 -2.84 -3.99 -20.92
N PRO A 281 -1.91 -4.71 -21.57
CA PRO A 281 -2.15 -6.08 -21.97
C PRO A 281 -2.45 -6.98 -20.75
N PRO A 282 -3.34 -7.96 -20.82
CA PRO A 282 -3.52 -8.93 -19.73
C PRO A 282 -2.26 -9.78 -19.53
N LEU A 283 -1.79 -9.90 -18.27
CA LEU A 283 -0.67 -10.79 -17.91
C LEU A 283 -1.14 -12.22 -17.69
N LEU A 284 -2.32 -12.39 -17.10
CA LEU A 284 -2.88 -13.67 -16.70
C LEU A 284 -4.18 -13.93 -17.47
N PRO A 285 -4.13 -14.47 -18.71
CA PRO A 285 -5.30 -14.63 -19.58
C PRO A 285 -6.18 -15.84 -19.20
N ILE A 286 -6.52 -15.97 -17.92
CA ILE A 286 -7.36 -17.06 -17.39
C ILE A 286 -8.81 -16.62 -17.47
N CYS A 287 -9.62 -17.38 -18.19
CA CYS A 287 -11.05 -17.10 -18.33
C CYS A 287 -11.85 -17.96 -17.36
N ASP A 288 -12.82 -17.36 -16.68
CA ASP A 288 -13.84 -18.09 -15.95
C ASP A 288 -14.85 -18.72 -16.95
N ASP A 289 -15.67 -19.65 -16.50
CA ASP A 289 -16.75 -20.23 -17.33
C ASP A 289 -17.98 -19.31 -17.40
N GLU A 290 -18.14 -18.35 -16.49
CA GLU A 290 -19.24 -17.40 -16.46
C GLU A 290 -19.30 -16.53 -17.72
N GLU A 291 -20.45 -16.49 -18.40
CA GLU A 291 -20.72 -15.56 -19.50
C GLU A 291 -21.44 -14.31 -18.95
N PRO A 292 -20.73 -13.18 -18.74
CA PRO A 292 -21.22 -12.10 -17.88
C PRO A 292 -22.45 -11.38 -18.46
N LEU A 293 -22.56 -11.28 -19.79
CA LEU A 293 -23.73 -10.70 -20.46
C LEU A 293 -24.99 -11.57 -20.25
N ALA A 294 -24.86 -12.89 -20.40
CA ALA A 294 -25.98 -13.81 -20.23
C ALA A 294 -26.47 -13.85 -18.77
N VAL A 295 -25.54 -13.74 -17.81
CA VAL A 295 -25.86 -13.65 -16.37
C VAL A 295 -26.66 -12.38 -16.09
N LEU A 296 -26.21 -11.22 -16.61
CA LEU A 296 -26.90 -9.95 -16.44
C LEU A 296 -28.28 -9.96 -17.12
N ASP A 297 -28.37 -10.44 -18.37
CA ASP A 297 -29.64 -10.54 -19.11
C ASP A 297 -30.63 -11.51 -18.45
N GLY A 298 -30.11 -12.52 -17.72
CA GLY A 298 -30.89 -13.40 -16.85
C GLY A 298 -31.32 -12.76 -15.51
N GLY A 299 -31.03 -11.48 -15.29
CA GLY A 299 -31.40 -10.72 -14.10
C GLY A 299 -30.47 -10.88 -12.90
N ARG A 300 -29.39 -11.66 -13.00
CA ARG A 300 -28.40 -11.89 -11.94
C ARG A 300 -27.23 -10.90 -12.06
N VAL A 301 -26.38 -10.86 -11.04
CA VAL A 301 -25.19 -10.00 -11.00
C VAL A 301 -23.95 -10.86 -11.26
N PRO A 302 -23.19 -10.60 -12.34
CA PRO A 302 -22.00 -11.36 -12.67
C PRO A 302 -20.79 -10.98 -11.80
N GLY A 303 -19.86 -11.91 -11.62
CA GLY A 303 -18.63 -11.73 -10.83
C GLY A 303 -17.57 -10.87 -11.55
N LEU A 304 -17.61 -10.78 -12.88
CA LEU A 304 -16.67 -10.01 -13.70
C LEU A 304 -15.20 -10.43 -13.50
N GLN A 305 -14.94 -11.74 -13.41
CA GLN A 305 -13.63 -12.27 -12.99
C GLN A 305 -12.48 -11.85 -13.89
N GLU A 306 -12.64 -11.80 -15.22
CA GLU A 306 -11.56 -11.33 -16.10
C GLU A 306 -11.21 -9.86 -15.87
N LEU A 307 -12.20 -9.02 -15.51
CA LEU A 307 -11.99 -7.61 -15.19
C LEU A 307 -11.30 -7.45 -13.83
N ALA A 308 -11.73 -8.21 -12.82
CA ALA A 308 -11.10 -8.23 -11.50
C ALA A 308 -9.65 -8.73 -11.57
N LEU A 309 -9.40 -9.83 -12.28
CA LEU A 309 -8.05 -10.40 -12.48
C LEU A 309 -7.13 -9.44 -13.23
N HIS A 310 -7.62 -8.81 -14.31
CA HIS A 310 -6.83 -7.82 -15.06
C HIS A 310 -6.46 -6.62 -14.18
N ASN A 311 -7.44 -6.08 -13.45
CA ASN A 311 -7.24 -4.99 -12.50
C ASN A 311 -6.25 -5.35 -11.38
N GLY A 312 -6.25 -6.61 -10.93
CA GLY A 312 -5.28 -7.13 -9.95
C GLY A 312 -3.82 -7.16 -10.43
N THR A 313 -3.58 -6.99 -11.74
CA THR A 313 -2.22 -6.93 -12.33
C THR A 313 -1.84 -5.53 -12.85
N VAL A 314 -2.58 -4.52 -12.42
CA VAL A 314 -2.29 -3.10 -12.62
C VAL A 314 -2.16 -2.45 -11.24
N TYR A 315 -0.95 -2.05 -10.88
CA TYR A 315 -0.59 -1.68 -9.51
C TYR A 315 -0.76 -0.17 -9.30
N ARG A 316 -2.03 0.25 -9.15
CA ARG A 316 -2.35 1.64 -8.80
C ARG A 316 -2.18 1.88 -7.31
N TRP A 317 -1.78 3.10 -6.97
CA TRP A 317 -1.72 3.57 -5.59
C TRP A 317 -3.10 3.80 -4.95
N ASN A 318 -4.11 4.13 -5.77
CA ASN A 318 -5.53 4.01 -5.42
C ASN A 318 -6.22 3.14 -6.47
N ARG A 319 -6.74 1.98 -6.06
CA ARG A 319 -7.30 0.97 -6.98
C ARG A 319 -8.83 0.95 -6.91
N PRO A 320 -9.53 0.92 -8.05
CA PRO A 320 -10.96 0.62 -8.06
C PRO A 320 -11.15 -0.87 -7.82
N VAL A 321 -12.11 -1.23 -6.96
CA VAL A 321 -12.47 -2.63 -6.73
C VAL A 321 -13.94 -2.82 -7.07
N TYR A 322 -14.22 -3.82 -7.90
CA TYR A 322 -15.55 -4.38 -8.10
C TYR A 322 -15.59 -5.74 -7.42
N GLU A 323 -16.63 -5.99 -6.65
CA GLU A 323 -16.84 -7.28 -6.00
C GLU A 323 -18.34 -7.52 -5.80
N VAL A 324 -18.74 -8.79 -5.76
CA VAL A 324 -20.11 -9.22 -5.49
C VAL A 324 -20.16 -9.90 -4.13
N ALA A 325 -20.96 -9.36 -3.21
CA ALA A 325 -21.19 -9.94 -1.88
C ALA A 325 -22.69 -10.20 -1.70
N ASP A 326 -23.05 -11.42 -1.28
CA ASP A 326 -24.45 -11.86 -1.13
C ASP A 326 -25.34 -11.57 -2.36
N GLY A 327 -24.75 -11.70 -3.57
CA GLY A 327 -25.42 -11.44 -4.85
C GLY A 327 -25.60 -9.96 -5.21
N VAL A 328 -25.02 -9.04 -4.44
CA VAL A 328 -25.09 -7.59 -4.67
C VAL A 328 -23.69 -7.06 -5.05
N PRO A 329 -23.56 -6.30 -6.16
CA PRO A 329 -22.30 -5.72 -6.54
C PRO A 329 -22.02 -4.47 -5.70
N HIS A 330 -20.76 -4.27 -5.36
CA HIS A 330 -20.31 -3.07 -4.68
C HIS A 330 -18.98 -2.56 -5.25
N LEU A 331 -18.74 -1.27 -5.06
CA LEU A 331 -17.48 -0.64 -5.41
C LEU A 331 -16.70 -0.27 -4.16
N ARG A 332 -15.38 -0.35 -4.25
CA ARG A 332 -14.48 0.18 -3.21
C ARG A 332 -13.37 1.01 -3.85
N VAL A 333 -12.96 2.05 -3.14
CA VAL A 333 -11.65 2.67 -3.35
C VAL A 333 -10.70 2.01 -2.37
N GLU A 334 -9.64 1.43 -2.90
CA GLU A 334 -8.57 0.80 -2.14
C GLU A 334 -7.32 1.67 -2.21
N ASN A 335 -6.96 2.28 -1.09
CA ASN A 335 -5.77 3.10 -0.94
C ASN A 335 -4.58 2.24 -0.50
N ARG A 336 -3.50 2.27 -1.29
CA ARG A 336 -2.34 1.35 -1.17
C ARG A 336 -1.01 2.09 -0.96
N VAL A 337 -1.07 3.36 -0.56
CA VAL A 337 0.13 4.23 -0.51
C VAL A 337 0.96 4.02 0.75
N LEU A 338 0.34 3.64 1.86
CA LEU A 338 0.99 3.58 3.16
C LEU A 338 1.91 2.35 3.26
N PRO A 339 3.11 2.47 3.85
CA PRO A 339 3.91 1.33 4.25
C PRO A 339 3.30 0.65 5.48
N ALA A 340 3.68 -0.60 5.71
CA ALA A 340 3.40 -1.27 6.98
C ALA A 340 3.98 -0.48 8.18
N GLY A 341 3.24 -0.45 9.30
CA GLY A 341 3.73 0.02 10.61
C GLY A 341 3.75 1.53 10.86
N PRO A 342 4.57 2.03 11.81
CA PRO A 342 5.45 1.26 12.69
C PRO A 342 4.77 0.47 13.80
N THR A 343 3.64 0.95 14.32
CA THR A 343 2.86 0.26 15.37
C THR A 343 1.39 0.16 15.00
N VAL A 344 0.62 -0.66 15.72
CA VAL A 344 -0.85 -0.65 15.58
C VAL A 344 -1.41 0.75 15.83
N THR A 345 -0.91 1.46 16.84
CA THR A 345 -1.30 2.84 17.14
C THR A 345 -1.04 3.75 15.95
N ASP A 346 0.11 3.61 15.30
CA ASP A 346 0.48 4.39 14.12
C ASP A 346 -0.38 4.06 12.89
N VAL A 347 -0.72 2.79 12.69
CA VAL A 347 -1.59 2.32 11.60
C VAL A 347 -3.01 2.89 11.77
N ILE A 348 -3.57 2.81 12.97
CA ILE A 348 -4.91 3.36 13.24
C ILE A 348 -4.91 4.89 13.15
N ALA A 349 -3.82 5.57 13.56
CA ALA A 349 -3.67 7.01 13.37
C ALA A 349 -3.68 7.40 11.88
N ASN A 350 -2.97 6.63 11.03
CA ASN A 350 -2.99 6.85 9.59
C ASN A 350 -4.39 6.58 8.99
N ALA A 351 -5.06 5.52 9.42
CA ALA A 351 -6.42 5.17 8.97
C ALA A 351 -7.44 6.26 9.36
N ALA A 352 -7.42 6.71 10.61
CA ALA A 352 -8.29 7.78 11.11
C ALA A 352 -8.09 9.07 10.30
N PHE A 353 -6.84 9.46 10.07
CA PHE A 353 -6.50 10.63 9.27
C PHE A 353 -7.00 10.49 7.82
N TYR A 354 -6.78 9.35 7.18
CA TYR A 354 -7.22 9.07 5.82
C TYR A 354 -8.75 9.11 5.68
N TYR A 355 -9.49 8.34 6.48
CA TYR A 355 -10.94 8.24 6.36
C TYR A 355 -11.65 9.55 6.70
N GLY A 356 -11.14 10.28 7.70
CA GLY A 356 -11.61 11.62 8.01
C GLY A 356 -11.36 12.60 6.85
N LEU A 357 -10.12 12.66 6.37
CA LEU A 357 -9.75 13.63 5.35
C LEU A 357 -10.45 13.37 4.01
N VAL A 358 -10.51 12.11 3.56
CA VAL A 358 -11.20 11.73 2.33
C VAL A 358 -12.69 12.06 2.43
N ARG A 359 -13.33 11.83 3.58
CA ARG A 359 -14.73 12.20 3.78
C ARG A 359 -14.96 13.69 3.65
N ALA A 360 -14.14 14.51 4.31
CA ALA A 360 -14.27 15.95 4.27
C ALA A 360 -14.01 16.52 2.87
N LEU A 361 -12.98 16.02 2.17
CA LEU A 361 -12.61 16.50 0.84
C LEU A 361 -13.57 16.05 -0.26
N ALA A 362 -14.11 14.84 -0.16
CA ALA A 362 -15.12 14.32 -1.10
C ALA A 362 -16.46 15.08 -1.01
N GLU A 363 -16.72 15.79 0.10
CA GLU A 363 -17.93 16.58 0.31
C GLU A 363 -17.69 18.09 0.25
N ASP A 364 -16.46 18.52 -0.08
CA ASP A 364 -16.13 19.94 -0.22
C ASP A 364 -16.86 20.52 -1.44
N ALA A 365 -17.63 21.59 -1.22
CA ALA A 365 -18.32 22.32 -2.28
C ALA A 365 -17.36 22.91 -3.33
N ARG A 366 -16.08 23.09 -2.99
CA ARG A 366 -15.02 23.50 -3.92
C ARG A 366 -13.84 22.52 -3.84
N PRO A 367 -13.96 21.34 -4.48
CA PRO A 367 -13.00 20.27 -4.35
C PRO A 367 -11.54 20.67 -4.63
N VAL A 368 -10.60 20.00 -3.98
CA VAL A 368 -9.17 20.26 -4.14
C VAL A 368 -8.72 20.01 -5.58
N TRP A 369 -9.19 18.93 -6.22
CA TRP A 369 -8.84 18.58 -7.61
C TRP A 369 -9.36 19.57 -8.66
N SER A 370 -10.29 20.46 -8.29
CA SER A 370 -10.71 21.58 -9.16
C SER A 370 -9.70 22.74 -9.14
N ARG A 371 -8.73 22.73 -8.21
CA ARG A 371 -7.76 23.80 -7.96
C ARG A 371 -6.31 23.31 -8.00
N LEU A 372 -6.09 22.02 -7.81
CA LEU A 372 -4.81 21.33 -7.93
C LEU A 372 -4.84 20.52 -9.24
N SER A 373 -3.88 20.73 -10.12
CA SER A 373 -3.80 19.91 -11.33
C SER A 373 -3.35 18.48 -10.98
N PHE A 374 -3.78 17.50 -11.77
CA PHE A 374 -3.36 16.11 -11.57
C PHE A 374 -1.83 15.96 -11.61
N ALA A 375 -1.16 16.68 -12.52
CA ALA A 375 0.30 16.67 -12.63
C ALA A 375 0.99 17.17 -11.36
N GLU A 376 0.42 18.16 -10.67
CA GLU A 376 0.94 18.62 -9.37
C GLU A 376 0.70 17.61 -8.27
N ALA A 377 -0.45 16.91 -8.25
CA ALA A 377 -0.69 15.83 -7.31
C ALA A 377 0.31 14.67 -7.50
N ALA A 378 0.61 14.31 -8.76
CA ALA A 378 1.62 13.31 -9.09
C ALA A 378 3.04 13.75 -8.68
N ALA A 379 3.41 15.01 -8.95
CA ALA A 379 4.70 15.56 -8.53
C ALA A 379 4.85 15.64 -7.00
N ASN A 380 3.75 15.97 -6.30
CA ASN A 380 3.71 15.93 -4.84
C ASN A 380 3.94 14.51 -4.31
N PHE A 381 3.41 13.49 -4.98
CA PHE A 381 3.61 12.09 -4.58
C PHE A 381 5.10 11.71 -4.66
N ASP A 382 5.77 11.99 -5.79
CA ASP A 382 7.22 11.76 -5.92
C ASP A 382 8.03 12.52 -4.86
N THR A 383 7.69 13.80 -4.65
CA THR A 383 8.34 14.66 -3.65
C THR A 383 8.18 14.10 -2.24
N ALA A 384 6.98 13.63 -1.89
CA ALA A 384 6.71 13.00 -0.61
C ALA A 384 7.44 11.67 -0.44
N CYS A 385 7.53 10.85 -1.49
CA CYS A 385 8.27 9.59 -1.42
C CYS A 385 9.75 9.86 -1.14
N ARG A 386 10.34 10.83 -1.85
CA ARG A 386 11.75 11.19 -1.73
C ARG A 386 12.08 11.78 -0.36
N HIS A 387 11.30 12.75 0.10
CA HIS A 387 11.64 13.59 1.25
C HIS A 387 10.89 13.24 2.55
N GLY A 388 9.87 12.40 2.49
CA GLY A 388 9.09 12.00 3.66
C GLY A 388 8.49 13.20 4.39
N ILE A 389 8.63 13.24 5.72
CA ILE A 389 8.01 14.26 6.57
C ILE A 389 8.58 15.67 6.39
N ASP A 390 9.74 15.79 5.73
CA ASP A 390 10.35 17.07 5.39
C ASP A 390 9.93 17.58 3.99
N ALA A 391 9.01 16.89 3.31
CA ALA A 391 8.54 17.29 1.99
C ALA A 391 7.84 18.66 2.00
N GLU A 392 8.06 19.43 0.94
CA GLU A 392 7.29 20.63 0.63
C GLU A 392 6.36 20.36 -0.56
N LEU A 393 5.06 20.51 -0.36
CA LEU A 393 4.04 20.13 -1.33
C LEU A 393 3.42 21.37 -1.97
N ARG A 394 3.01 21.25 -3.23
CA ARG A 394 2.18 22.24 -3.92
C ARG A 394 0.72 22.03 -3.51
N TRP A 395 0.14 23.03 -2.85
CA TRP A 395 -1.24 22.96 -2.38
C TRP A 395 -2.02 24.25 -2.68
N PRO A 396 -3.34 24.19 -2.95
CA PRO A 396 -4.16 25.39 -3.10
C PRO A 396 -4.12 26.27 -1.86
N ARG A 397 -4.00 27.59 -2.02
CA ARG A 397 -4.03 28.52 -0.89
C ARG A 397 -5.39 28.50 -0.16
N PRO A 398 -5.40 28.65 1.16
CA PRO A 398 -6.63 28.88 1.91
C PRO A 398 -7.38 30.14 1.47
N GLY A 399 -8.71 30.08 1.48
CA GLY A 399 -9.60 31.23 1.26
C GLY A 399 -9.84 31.60 -0.21
N ARG A 400 -10.20 32.88 -0.44
CA ARG A 400 -10.63 33.39 -1.76
C ARG A 400 -9.47 33.70 -2.71
N ALA A 401 -8.22 33.71 -2.21
CA ALA A 401 -7.05 33.95 -3.04
C ALA A 401 -6.85 32.75 -3.97
N ALA A 402 -6.97 32.98 -5.28
CA ALA A 402 -6.66 31.95 -6.27
C ALA A 402 -5.14 31.69 -6.31
N GLY A 403 -4.75 30.42 -6.38
CA GLY A 403 -3.37 30.02 -6.63
C GLY A 403 -2.92 28.84 -5.78
N ILE A 404 -1.83 28.24 -6.24
CA ILE A 404 -1.14 27.13 -5.58
C ILE A 404 0.11 27.70 -4.92
N THR A 405 0.46 27.18 -3.75
CA THR A 405 1.69 27.54 -3.04
C THR A 405 2.46 26.29 -2.65
N THR A 406 3.77 26.42 -2.58
CA THR A 406 4.60 25.42 -1.90
C THR A 406 4.46 25.62 -0.39
N VAL A 407 4.22 24.54 0.34
CA VAL A 407 4.05 24.53 1.81
C VAL A 407 4.68 23.28 2.40
N PRO A 408 5.43 23.37 3.52
CA PRO A 408 5.90 22.19 4.24
C PRO A 408 4.73 21.30 4.65
N VAL A 409 4.81 20.00 4.38
CA VAL A 409 3.70 19.05 4.62
C VAL A 409 3.24 19.08 6.08
N VAL A 410 4.17 19.16 7.04
CA VAL A 410 3.84 19.27 8.48
C VAL A 410 3.05 20.52 8.83
N LYS A 411 3.24 21.62 8.08
CA LYS A 411 2.47 22.85 8.27
C LYS A 411 1.09 22.72 7.64
N LEU A 412 1.03 22.23 6.39
CA LEU A 412 -0.23 21.96 5.70
C LEU A 412 -1.15 21.05 6.53
N VAL A 413 -0.59 19.98 7.09
CA VAL A 413 -1.34 19.02 7.91
C VAL A 413 -1.87 19.67 9.18
N ARG A 414 -1.03 20.40 9.92
CA ARG A 414 -1.43 21.01 11.19
C ARG A 414 -2.44 22.15 11.02
N ASP A 415 -2.21 23.00 10.02
CA ASP A 415 -2.98 24.23 9.85
C ASP A 415 -4.29 23.99 9.08
N GLU A 416 -4.34 22.99 8.19
CA GLU A 416 -5.49 22.78 7.28
C GLU A 416 -6.07 21.36 7.35
N LEU A 417 -5.24 20.31 7.24
CA LEU A 417 -5.77 18.96 7.00
C LEU A 417 -6.24 18.23 8.25
N LEU A 418 -5.63 18.47 9.42
CA LEU A 418 -6.08 17.89 10.70
C LEU A 418 -7.49 18.39 11.09
N PRO A 419 -7.81 19.70 11.01
CA PRO A 419 -9.18 20.17 11.18
C PRO A 419 -10.18 19.52 10.23
N LEU A 420 -9.81 19.33 8.96
CA LEU A 420 -10.66 18.65 7.98
C LEU A 420 -10.85 17.17 8.31
N ALA A 421 -9.78 16.47 8.70
CA ALA A 421 -9.85 15.07 9.09
C ALA A 421 -10.76 14.88 10.32
N ALA A 422 -10.65 15.77 11.32
CA ALA A 422 -11.53 15.76 12.49
C ALA A 422 -13.01 15.94 12.10
N ALA A 423 -13.32 16.93 11.25
CA ALA A 423 -14.68 17.16 10.77
C ALA A 423 -15.23 15.98 9.96
N GLY A 424 -14.39 15.30 9.17
CA GLY A 424 -14.80 14.12 8.43
C GLY A 424 -15.04 12.90 9.33
N LEU A 425 -14.24 12.71 10.38
CA LEU A 425 -14.48 11.68 11.40
C LEU A 425 -15.77 11.95 12.18
N ASP A 426 -16.09 13.22 12.47
CA ASP A 426 -17.37 13.62 13.05
C ASP A 426 -18.54 13.31 12.12
N ALA A 427 -18.37 13.53 10.81
CA ALA A 427 -19.38 13.19 9.81
C ALA A 427 -19.59 11.67 9.65
N TRP A 428 -18.60 10.86 10.05
CA TRP A 428 -18.74 9.41 10.21
C TRP A 428 -19.33 8.98 11.56
N ASN A 429 -19.55 9.93 12.49
CA ASN A 429 -19.90 9.67 13.90
C ASN A 429 -18.86 8.80 14.64
N VAL A 430 -17.58 8.93 14.31
CA VAL A 430 -16.52 8.29 15.10
C VAL A 430 -16.46 8.93 16.49
N GLU A 431 -16.21 8.11 17.51
CA GLU A 431 -16.13 8.55 18.91
C GLU A 431 -15.09 9.67 19.08
N PRO A 432 -15.45 10.84 19.63
CA PRO A 432 -14.54 11.96 19.79
C PRO A 432 -13.25 11.64 20.53
N ALA A 433 -13.30 10.76 21.54
CA ALA A 433 -12.10 10.33 22.26
C ALA A 433 -11.11 9.60 21.35
N ASP A 434 -11.59 8.69 20.50
CA ASP A 434 -10.76 7.97 19.53
C ASP A 434 -10.22 8.96 18.47
N ARG A 435 -11.08 9.82 17.92
CA ARG A 435 -10.72 10.88 16.97
C ARG A 435 -9.58 11.73 17.50
N ASP A 436 -9.72 12.27 18.71
CA ASP A 436 -8.76 13.20 19.30
C ASP A 436 -7.43 12.51 19.63
N PHE A 437 -7.48 11.28 20.13
CA PHE A 437 -6.28 10.49 20.40
C PHE A 437 -5.48 10.22 19.11
N TYR A 438 -6.12 9.64 18.10
CA TYR A 438 -5.43 9.23 16.87
C TYR A 438 -4.99 10.40 15.99
N LEU A 439 -5.78 11.47 15.90
CA LEU A 439 -5.33 12.70 15.23
C LEU A 439 -4.23 13.43 16.02
N GLY A 440 -4.22 13.31 17.35
CA GLY A 440 -3.13 13.79 18.21
C GLY A 440 -1.79 13.12 17.90
N VAL A 441 -1.79 11.81 17.58
CA VAL A 441 -0.58 11.11 17.13
C VAL A 441 0.00 11.72 15.85
N ILE A 442 -0.86 12.02 14.87
CA ILE A 442 -0.45 12.68 13.61
C ILE A 442 0.07 14.11 13.88
N GLU A 443 -0.57 14.84 14.79
CA GLU A 443 -0.13 16.18 15.18
C GLU A 443 1.27 16.15 15.81
N GLU A 444 1.54 15.22 16.73
CA GLU A 444 2.85 15.08 17.38
C GLU A 444 3.95 14.63 16.40
N ARG A 445 3.64 13.73 15.45
CA ARG A 445 4.57 13.42 14.35
C ARG A 445 4.95 14.68 13.57
N CYS A 446 3.97 15.53 13.25
CA CYS A 446 4.22 16.80 12.56
C CYS A 446 5.05 17.79 13.39
N LYS A 447 4.75 17.93 14.70
CA LYS A 447 5.48 18.83 15.61
C LYS A 447 6.93 18.42 15.78
N ARG A 448 7.18 17.12 15.94
CA ARG A 448 8.51 16.55 16.17
C ARG A 448 9.27 16.28 14.87
N ARG A 449 8.56 16.26 13.74
CA ARG A 449 9.06 15.82 12.42
C ARG A 449 9.64 14.41 12.48
N VAL A 450 8.89 13.50 13.12
CA VAL A 450 9.29 12.10 13.26
C VAL A 450 8.22 11.19 12.68
N ASN A 451 8.66 10.34 11.74
CA ASN A 451 7.96 9.16 11.23
C ASN A 451 8.93 7.95 11.25
N GLY A 452 8.45 6.78 10.81
CA GLY A 452 9.24 5.55 10.76
C GLY A 452 10.56 5.68 10.01
N ALA A 453 10.56 6.32 8.84
CA ALA A 453 11.76 6.51 8.04
C ALA A 453 12.79 7.41 8.73
N SER A 454 12.36 8.55 9.27
CA SER A 454 13.26 9.47 9.97
C SER A 454 13.89 8.83 11.22
N TRP A 455 13.11 8.03 11.96
CA TRP A 455 13.59 7.33 13.15
C TRP A 455 14.62 6.23 12.79
N GLN A 456 14.34 5.45 11.75
CA GLN A 456 15.27 4.42 11.25
C GLN A 456 16.61 5.04 10.83
N VAL A 457 16.57 6.15 10.10
CA VAL A 457 17.76 6.85 9.59
C VAL A 457 18.59 7.43 10.74
N ASP A 458 17.98 8.14 11.68
CA ASP A 458 18.68 8.68 12.85
C ASP A 458 19.30 7.57 13.71
N THR A 459 18.57 6.47 13.91
CA THR A 459 19.06 5.31 14.68
C THR A 459 20.25 4.64 13.97
N PHE A 460 20.18 4.44 12.66
CA PHE A 460 21.25 3.87 11.85
C PHE A 460 22.52 4.74 11.90
N HIS A 461 22.40 6.06 11.69
CA HIS A 461 23.57 6.93 11.73
C HIS A 461 24.21 7.00 13.12
N ARG A 462 23.42 7.00 14.21
CA ARG A 462 23.95 6.92 15.58
C ARG A 462 24.71 5.63 15.83
N ALA A 463 24.23 4.51 15.29
CA ALA A 463 24.91 3.22 15.38
C ALA A 463 26.26 3.24 14.65
N LEU A 464 26.34 3.86 13.47
CA LEU A 464 27.60 4.10 12.75
C LEU A 464 28.55 5.01 13.55
N GLU A 465 28.05 6.11 14.12
CA GLU A 465 28.82 7.03 14.96
C GLU A 465 29.35 6.35 16.23
N ALA A 466 28.62 5.35 16.75
CA ALA A 466 29.04 4.51 17.87
C ALA A 466 30.10 3.45 17.50
N GLY A 467 30.47 3.34 16.21
CA GLY A 467 31.54 2.48 15.72
C GLY A 467 31.11 1.12 15.16
N LEU A 468 29.79 0.87 14.99
CA LEU A 468 29.33 -0.29 14.24
C LEU A 468 29.62 -0.11 12.75
N ASP A 469 29.93 -1.21 12.07
CA ASP A 469 29.92 -1.22 10.61
C ASP A 469 28.48 -1.15 10.08
N ARG A 470 28.34 -0.99 8.75
CA ARG A 470 27.04 -0.80 8.11
C ARG A 470 26.07 -1.96 8.34
N GLU A 471 26.53 -3.20 8.18
CA GLU A 471 25.66 -4.38 8.32
C GLU A 471 25.22 -4.54 9.78
N ALA A 472 26.15 -4.38 10.72
CA ALA A 472 25.85 -4.39 12.15
C ALA A 472 24.91 -3.24 12.57
N ALA A 473 25.06 -2.05 12.00
CA ALA A 473 24.20 -0.89 12.26
C ALA A 473 22.77 -1.09 11.73
N LEU A 474 22.60 -1.69 10.55
CA LEU A 474 21.28 -2.05 10.01
C LEU A 474 20.61 -3.09 10.89
N ALA A 475 21.33 -4.16 11.26
CA ALA A 475 20.79 -5.19 12.15
C ALA A 475 20.43 -4.63 13.54
N ALA A 476 21.26 -3.74 14.11
CA ALA A 476 20.96 -3.04 15.36
C ALA A 476 19.71 -2.16 15.25
N THR A 477 19.58 -1.41 14.17
CA THR A 477 18.41 -0.58 13.89
C THR A 477 17.15 -1.44 13.78
N THR A 478 17.21 -2.56 13.05
CA THR A 478 16.08 -3.48 12.90
C THR A 478 15.69 -4.13 14.22
N ARG A 479 16.65 -4.60 15.03
CA ARG A 479 16.33 -5.16 16.36
C ARG A 479 15.63 -4.12 17.24
N ARG A 480 16.17 -2.90 17.30
CA ARG A 480 15.59 -1.83 18.10
C ARG A 480 14.20 -1.42 17.61
N TYR A 481 14.00 -1.42 16.29
CA TYR A 481 12.69 -1.20 15.68
C TYR A 481 11.69 -2.27 16.13
N CYS A 482 12.05 -3.55 16.06
CA CYS A 482 11.18 -4.66 16.46
C CYS A 482 10.78 -4.57 17.93
N GLU A 483 11.72 -4.24 18.82
CA GLU A 483 11.45 -4.03 20.25
C GLU A 483 10.38 -2.96 20.47
N LEU A 484 10.61 -1.74 19.93
CA LEU A 484 9.73 -0.59 20.12
C LEU A 484 8.37 -0.79 19.44
N MET A 485 8.34 -1.45 18.29
CA MET A 485 7.11 -1.84 17.62
C MET A 485 6.23 -2.71 18.52
N HIS A 486 6.82 -3.67 19.23
CA HIS A 486 6.08 -4.56 20.13
C HIS A 486 5.69 -3.90 21.46
N GLU A 487 6.44 -2.88 21.91
CA GLU A 487 6.00 -2.01 23.02
C GLU A 487 4.71 -1.24 22.66
N GLY A 488 4.53 -0.88 21.38
CA GLY A 488 3.26 -0.39 20.84
C GLY A 488 3.01 1.12 21.00
N GLU A 489 3.96 1.84 21.60
CA GLU A 489 3.99 3.30 21.64
C GLU A 489 4.18 3.88 20.23
N PRO A 490 3.55 5.01 19.87
CA PRO A 490 3.66 5.56 18.52
C PRO A 490 5.07 6.08 18.21
N VAL A 491 5.52 5.97 16.97
CA VAL A 491 6.93 6.24 16.58
C VAL A 491 7.47 7.62 17.00
N HIS A 492 6.64 8.65 17.13
CA HIS A 492 7.09 9.98 17.55
C HIS A 492 7.52 10.05 19.03
N SER A 493 7.18 9.05 19.84
CA SER A 493 7.58 8.93 21.25
C SER A 493 8.81 8.03 21.45
N TRP A 494 9.24 7.32 20.41
CA TRP A 494 10.38 6.42 20.49
C TRP A 494 11.67 7.18 20.81
N PRO A 495 12.54 6.62 21.68
CA PRO A 495 13.85 7.20 21.93
C PRO A 495 14.74 7.10 20.68
N ALA A 496 15.54 8.13 20.45
CA ALA A 496 16.57 8.13 19.41
C ALA A 496 17.80 7.33 19.87
N GLY A 497 18.24 6.35 19.07
CA GLY A 497 19.45 5.55 19.30
C GLY A 497 19.26 4.31 20.22
N GLU A 498 20.35 3.54 20.39
CA GLU A 498 20.36 2.38 21.30
C GLU A 498 20.31 2.81 22.78
N PRO A 499 19.69 2.01 23.67
CA PRO A 499 19.87 2.18 25.11
C PRO A 499 21.38 2.12 25.42
N ARG A 500 21.93 3.15 26.06
CA ARG A 500 23.30 3.12 26.60
C ARG A 500 23.41 1.97 27.60
N GLY A 501 23.83 0.78 27.18
CA GLY A 501 23.93 -0.35 28.10
C GLY A 501 24.18 -1.72 27.48
N ALA A 502 25.18 -1.88 26.62
CA ALA A 502 25.74 -3.21 26.30
C ALA A 502 27.20 -3.20 25.80
N VAL A 503 27.97 -2.13 26.05
CA VAL A 503 29.43 -2.23 25.92
C VAL A 503 29.93 -2.85 27.21
N GLY A 504 30.22 -4.16 27.17
CA GLY A 504 30.75 -4.90 28.29
C GLY A 504 31.99 -4.22 28.88
N GLU A 505 31.94 -3.90 30.16
CA GLU A 505 33.13 -3.72 30.98
C GLU A 505 33.80 -5.09 31.17
N GLY A 506 34.54 -5.53 30.15
CA GLY A 506 35.54 -6.58 30.28
C GLY A 506 36.90 -5.96 30.58
N ARG A 507 37.27 -5.94 31.86
CA ARG A 507 38.67 -5.86 32.28
C ARG A 507 39.32 -7.23 32.25
#